data_AF-A0A6P5WIG0-F1
#
_entry.id   AF-A0A6P5WIG0-F1
#
_cell.length_a   1.000
_cell.length_b   1.000
_cell.length_c   1.000
_cell.angle_alpha   90.00
_cell.angle_beta   90.00
_cell.angle_gamma   90.00
#
_symmetry.space_group_name_H-M   'P 1'
#
loop_
_entity.id
_entity.type
_entity.pdbx_description
1 polymer ?
#
loop_
_entity_poly.entity_id
_entity_poly.type
_entity_poly.pdbx_seq_one_letter_code
_entity_poly.pdbx_strand_id
1 'polypeptide(L)'
;MQAFQAPSLRASPLNPLQKPKLNPHFPNVSRLPTRPTKRFSSITASSPTVSAPKREKDPKKRVVITGMGLVSVFGNDVDAYYDKLLAGESGIGPIDRFDASKFPTRFAGQIRGFSSQGYIDGKNDRRLDDCLRYCIVAGKKALEDADLGGDKLSKIDKERSGVLVGTGMGGLTVFSDGVQNLIEKGHRKITPFIIPYAITNMSSALLAIELGFRGPNYSISTACATSNYCFYAAANHIRRGEAELMITGGTEAAIIPIGLVGFVACRALSQRNADPRTASRPWDKDRDGFVMGEGAGVLVMESLEHAMKRGAPIIAEYLGGAVNCDAYHMTDPRADGLGVSSCIERSLEDAGVSPEEVNYINAHATSTLAGDMAEINAIKKVFKNTSAIKINATKSMIGHCLGAAGGLEAIATVKAIATGLLHPSINQFNPEPSVEFDTVANKKQQHEVNVAISNSFGFGGHNSVVAFSAFKP
;
A
#
# COMPACT_ATOMS: atom_id res chain seq x y z
N MET A 1 26.82 12.41 2.77
CA MET A 1 26.55 12.48 4.22
C MET A 1 26.21 11.08 4.71
N GLN A 2 26.92 10.55 5.72
CA GLN A 2 26.66 9.21 6.26
C GLN A 2 25.28 9.21 6.94
N ALA A 3 24.37 8.34 6.50
CA ALA A 3 23.11 8.05 7.19
C ALA A 3 23.42 7.65 8.64
N PHE A 4 22.54 8.00 9.58
CA PHE A 4 22.61 7.40 10.92
C PHE A 4 22.54 5.88 10.71
N GLN A 5 23.60 5.17 11.06
CA GLN A 5 23.55 3.72 11.17
C GLN A 5 22.60 3.43 12.34
N ALA A 6 21.32 3.21 12.05
CA ALA A 6 20.47 2.50 13.00
C ALA A 6 21.20 1.18 13.29
N PRO A 7 21.40 0.81 14.57
CA PRO A 7 22.07 -0.44 14.89
C PRO A 7 21.31 -1.55 14.18
N SER A 8 21.99 -2.30 13.30
CA SER A 8 21.37 -3.44 12.63
C SER A 8 20.90 -4.40 13.72
N LEU A 9 19.58 -4.56 13.83
CA LEU A 9 18.98 -5.56 14.69
C LEU A 9 19.40 -6.92 14.14
N ARG A 10 20.52 -7.46 14.64
CA ARG A 10 20.96 -8.81 14.28
C ARG A 10 19.85 -9.76 14.69
N ALA A 11 19.48 -10.67 13.78
CA ALA A 11 18.62 -11.79 14.14
C ALA A 11 19.22 -12.49 15.37
N SER A 12 18.53 -12.38 16.50
CA SER A 12 18.94 -13.09 17.69
C SER A 12 18.80 -14.58 17.36
N PRO A 13 19.86 -15.40 17.49
CA PRO A 13 19.68 -16.84 17.37
C PRO A 13 18.65 -17.22 18.43
N LEU A 14 17.48 -17.68 18.00
CA LEU A 14 16.52 -18.30 18.90
C LEU A 14 17.27 -19.45 19.57
N ASN A 15 17.74 -19.25 20.80
CA ASN A 15 18.14 -20.37 21.63
C ASN A 15 16.96 -21.34 21.61
N PRO A 16 17.18 -22.65 21.38
CA PRO A 16 16.09 -23.60 21.42
C PRO A 16 15.37 -23.42 22.76
N LEU A 17 14.06 -23.12 22.71
CA LEU A 17 13.18 -23.07 23.88
C LEU A 17 13.58 -24.24 24.79
N GLN A 18 13.97 -23.91 26.03
CA GLN A 18 14.59 -24.81 27.00
C GLN A 18 14.13 -26.26 26.81
N LYS A 19 15.04 -27.14 26.36
CA LYS A 19 14.79 -28.58 26.47
C LYS A 19 14.54 -28.87 27.96
N PRO A 20 13.43 -29.53 28.35
CA PRO A 20 13.25 -29.92 29.74
C PRO A 20 14.47 -30.74 30.17
N LYS A 21 15.06 -30.38 31.32
CA LYS A 21 16.22 -31.06 31.89
C LYS A 21 15.90 -32.55 32.05
N LEU A 22 16.39 -33.38 31.14
CA LEU A 22 16.45 -34.83 31.34
C LEU A 22 17.59 -35.11 32.32
N ASN A 23 17.23 -35.65 33.49
CA ASN A 23 18.17 -36.16 34.48
C ASN A 23 19.08 -37.24 33.86
N PRO A 24 20.40 -37.24 34.15
CA PRO A 24 21.30 -38.23 33.59
C PRO A 24 21.43 -39.40 34.55
N HIS A 25 20.90 -40.57 34.20
CA HIS A 25 21.27 -41.82 34.86
C HIS A 25 21.36 -42.98 33.88
N PHE A 26 22.55 -43.62 33.92
CA PHE A 26 22.96 -44.94 33.41
C PHE A 26 23.70 -45.05 32.05
N PRO A 27 24.66 -46.00 31.94
CA PRO A 27 25.95 -45.78 31.30
C PRO A 27 26.25 -46.68 30.09
N ASN A 28 27.30 -46.30 29.36
CA ASN A 28 28.20 -47.08 28.50
C ASN A 28 27.66 -48.32 27.76
N VAL A 29 27.65 -48.21 26.42
CA VAL A 29 28.10 -49.31 25.54
C VAL A 29 28.93 -48.75 24.39
N SER A 30 30.14 -49.26 24.28
CA SER A 30 31.10 -49.06 23.21
C SER A 30 30.80 -49.99 22.03
N ARG A 31 30.94 -49.50 20.78
CA ARG A 31 31.61 -50.18 19.64
C ARG A 31 31.61 -49.31 18.37
N LEU A 32 32.73 -49.37 17.67
CA LEU A 32 33.17 -48.64 16.46
C LEU A 32 32.73 -49.39 15.15
N PRO A 33 33.01 -48.90 13.93
CA PRO A 33 32.00 -48.60 12.90
C PRO A 33 32.05 -49.51 11.66
N THR A 34 31.04 -49.40 10.78
CA THR A 34 31.15 -49.83 9.36
C THR A 34 30.51 -48.80 8.42
N ARG A 35 31.29 -48.40 7.40
CA ARG A 35 30.91 -47.54 6.26
C ARG A 35 29.94 -48.28 5.33
N PRO A 36 28.94 -47.60 4.73
CA PRO A 36 28.38 -48.03 3.46
C PRO A 36 28.94 -47.19 2.30
N THR A 37 29.20 -47.90 1.21
CA THR A 37 29.69 -47.45 -0.09
C THR A 37 28.67 -46.59 -0.81
N LYS A 38 29.11 -45.44 -1.37
CA LYS A 38 28.29 -44.57 -2.22
C LYS A 38 28.13 -45.20 -3.61
N ARG A 39 26.91 -45.56 -3.98
CA ARG A 39 26.50 -45.71 -5.39
C ARG A 39 25.90 -44.38 -5.84
N PHE A 40 26.53 -43.73 -6.82
CA PHE A 40 25.96 -42.59 -7.53
C PHE A 40 25.05 -43.13 -8.64
N SER A 41 23.74 -42.95 -8.50
CA SER A 41 22.81 -43.05 -9.63
C SER A 41 22.65 -41.65 -10.23
N SER A 42 22.99 -41.49 -11.51
CA SER A 42 22.71 -40.28 -12.27
C SER A 42 21.20 -40.13 -12.45
N ILE A 43 20.58 -39.26 -11.65
CA ILE A 43 19.23 -38.77 -11.90
C ILE A 43 19.37 -37.67 -12.96
N THR A 44 19.02 -38.00 -14.19
CA THR A 44 18.77 -36.99 -15.24
C THR A 44 17.55 -36.18 -14.81
N ALA A 45 17.77 -34.96 -14.36
CA ALA A 45 16.71 -33.99 -14.11
C ALA A 45 16.05 -33.64 -15.45
N SER A 46 14.88 -34.21 -15.72
CA SER A 46 13.98 -33.65 -16.71
C SER A 46 13.60 -32.24 -16.25
N SER A 47 13.85 -31.25 -17.09
CA SER A 47 13.32 -29.90 -16.90
C SER A 47 11.80 -30.01 -16.69
N PRO A 48 11.24 -29.54 -15.57
CA PRO A 48 9.80 -29.50 -15.43
C PRO A 48 9.26 -28.54 -16.49
N THR A 49 8.46 -29.06 -17.42
CA THR A 49 7.58 -28.25 -18.24
C THR A 49 6.65 -27.51 -17.28
N VAL A 50 6.98 -26.26 -16.97
CA VAL A 50 6.15 -25.39 -16.13
C VAL A 50 4.83 -25.21 -16.88
N SER A 51 3.78 -25.87 -16.40
CA SER A 51 2.43 -25.65 -16.92
C SER A 51 2.07 -24.18 -16.73
N ALA A 52 1.48 -23.55 -17.73
CA ALA A 52 1.02 -22.16 -17.61
C ALA A 52 0.16 -21.98 -16.35
N PRO A 53 0.37 -20.90 -15.59
CA PRO A 53 -0.39 -20.65 -14.37
C PRO A 53 -1.89 -20.56 -14.71
N LYS A 54 -2.74 -21.08 -13.80
CA LYS A 54 -4.19 -21.17 -14.01
C LYS A 54 -4.90 -20.10 -13.18
N ARG A 55 -5.58 -19.18 -13.85
CA ARG A 55 -6.48 -18.21 -13.22
C ARG A 55 -7.64 -18.89 -12.50
N GLU A 56 -8.08 -18.31 -11.39
CA GLU A 56 -9.28 -18.74 -10.67
C GLU A 56 -10.52 -18.60 -11.55
N LYS A 57 -11.39 -19.62 -11.52
CA LYS A 57 -12.61 -19.69 -12.34
C LYS A 57 -13.89 -19.73 -11.52
N ASP A 58 -13.80 -20.06 -10.23
CA ASP A 58 -14.94 -20.07 -9.33
C ASP A 58 -15.44 -18.62 -9.10
N PRO A 59 -16.66 -18.26 -9.53
CA PRO A 59 -17.17 -16.89 -9.36
C PRO A 59 -17.32 -16.49 -7.88
N LYS A 60 -17.33 -17.43 -6.95
CA LYS A 60 -17.32 -17.13 -5.51
C LYS A 60 -15.96 -16.65 -5.02
N LYS A 61 -14.89 -16.99 -5.75
CA LYS A 61 -13.49 -16.72 -5.39
C LYS A 61 -12.84 -15.67 -6.29
N ARG A 62 -13.34 -15.47 -7.51
CA ARG A 62 -12.98 -14.31 -8.34
C ARG A 62 -13.40 -13.04 -7.62
N VAL A 63 -12.49 -12.08 -7.52
CA VAL A 63 -12.72 -10.82 -6.80
C VAL A 63 -12.70 -9.68 -7.78
N VAL A 64 -13.79 -8.91 -7.81
CA VAL A 64 -13.96 -7.77 -8.70
C VAL A 64 -13.97 -6.45 -7.92
N ILE A 65 -13.56 -5.38 -8.58
CA ILE A 65 -13.67 -4.02 -8.08
C ILE A 65 -14.96 -3.42 -8.63
N THR A 66 -15.89 -3.09 -7.74
CA THR A 66 -17.19 -2.54 -8.12
C THR A 66 -17.29 -1.04 -7.88
N GLY A 67 -16.46 -0.48 -6.99
CA GLY A 67 -16.42 0.96 -6.75
C GLY A 67 -15.09 1.44 -6.18
N MET A 68 -14.80 2.71 -6.37
CA MET A 68 -13.59 3.39 -5.93
C MET A 68 -13.92 4.71 -5.25
N GLY A 69 -13.19 5.04 -4.19
CA GLY A 69 -13.34 6.32 -3.50
C GLY A 69 -12.02 6.78 -2.91
N LEU A 70 -11.81 8.09 -2.90
CA LEU A 70 -10.56 8.67 -2.43
C LEU A 70 -10.75 10.03 -1.77
N VAL A 71 -9.72 10.42 -1.03
CA VAL A 71 -9.45 11.79 -0.59
C VAL A 71 -7.98 12.04 -0.86
N SER A 72 -7.65 13.07 -1.64
CA SER A 72 -6.28 13.36 -2.08
C SER A 72 -6.00 14.85 -2.15
N VAL A 73 -4.74 15.20 -2.46
CA VAL A 73 -4.31 16.57 -2.75
C VAL A 73 -5.04 17.22 -3.92
N PHE A 74 -5.68 16.43 -4.78
CA PHE A 74 -6.48 16.90 -5.92
C PHE A 74 -8.00 16.87 -5.66
N GLY A 75 -8.41 16.67 -4.41
CA GLY A 75 -9.82 16.55 -4.03
C GLY A 75 -10.23 15.11 -3.78
N ASN A 76 -11.54 14.88 -3.74
CA ASN A 76 -12.15 13.59 -3.37
C ASN A 76 -12.95 12.95 -4.51
N ASP A 77 -12.81 13.44 -5.74
CA ASP A 77 -13.43 12.88 -6.94
C ASP A 77 -12.41 12.04 -7.72
N VAL A 78 -12.79 10.84 -8.13
CA VAL A 78 -11.88 9.86 -8.74
C VAL A 78 -11.44 10.28 -10.14
N ASP A 79 -12.36 10.82 -10.93
CA ASP A 79 -12.07 11.25 -12.29
C ASP A 79 -11.24 12.53 -12.28
N ALA A 80 -11.60 13.51 -11.44
CA ALA A 80 -10.82 14.72 -11.27
C ALA A 80 -9.40 14.42 -10.76
N TYR A 81 -9.24 13.49 -9.82
CA TYR A 81 -7.93 13.02 -9.37
C TYR A 81 -7.13 12.45 -10.54
N TYR A 82 -7.72 11.58 -11.35
CA TYR A 82 -7.02 10.93 -12.44
C TYR A 82 -6.66 11.90 -13.57
N ASP A 83 -7.53 12.84 -13.90
CA ASP A 83 -7.27 13.89 -14.88
C ASP A 83 -6.08 14.76 -14.48
N LYS A 84 -5.96 15.07 -13.18
CA LYS A 84 -4.80 15.79 -12.63
C LYS A 84 -3.52 14.99 -12.73
N LEU A 85 -3.57 13.67 -12.48
CA LEU A 85 -2.43 12.79 -12.71
C LEU A 85 -2.05 12.77 -14.20
N LEU A 86 -3.01 12.59 -15.10
CA LEU A 86 -2.78 12.58 -16.55
C LEU A 86 -2.18 13.91 -17.05
N ALA A 87 -2.56 15.03 -16.45
CA ALA A 87 -2.00 16.34 -16.74
C ALA A 87 -0.56 16.53 -16.21
N GLY A 88 -0.06 15.62 -15.37
CA GLY A 88 1.24 15.76 -14.71
C GLY A 88 1.27 16.90 -13.70
N GLU A 89 0.14 17.21 -13.06
CA GLU A 89 0.07 18.28 -12.07
C GLU A 89 0.77 17.86 -10.78
N SER A 90 1.61 18.75 -10.21
CA SER A 90 2.23 18.50 -8.90
C SER A 90 1.32 19.01 -7.79
N GLY A 91 0.91 18.12 -6.90
CA GLY A 91 0.19 18.45 -5.66
C GLY A 91 1.12 18.88 -4.52
N ILE A 92 2.44 18.96 -4.78
CA ILE A 92 3.43 19.32 -3.78
C ILE A 92 3.57 20.84 -3.67
N GLY A 93 3.42 21.35 -2.46
CA GLY A 93 3.57 22.78 -2.16
C GLY A 93 4.07 23.03 -0.74
N PRO A 94 4.28 24.30 -0.36
CA PRO A 94 4.65 24.65 1.01
C PRO A 94 3.61 24.13 2.00
N ILE A 95 4.06 23.77 3.20
CA ILE A 95 3.17 23.43 4.32
C ILE A 95 2.63 24.74 4.89
N ASP A 96 1.30 24.85 4.96
CA ASP A 96 0.59 26.02 5.49
C ASP A 96 -0.37 25.65 6.64
N ARG A 97 -0.49 24.36 7.00
CA ARG A 97 -1.27 23.91 8.16
C ARG A 97 -0.67 24.31 9.51
N PHE A 98 0.65 24.48 9.58
CA PHE A 98 1.39 24.92 10.77
C PHE A 98 2.65 25.69 10.37
N ASP A 99 3.28 26.38 11.33
CA ASP A 99 4.56 27.06 11.09
C ASP A 99 5.69 26.07 10.85
N ALA A 100 5.97 25.80 9.57
CA ALA A 100 7.06 24.93 9.15
C ALA A 100 8.41 25.67 9.02
N SER A 101 8.53 26.97 9.32
CA SER A 101 9.72 27.79 9.01
C SER A 101 11.03 27.25 9.60
N LYS A 102 10.96 26.62 10.77
CA LYS A 102 12.12 26.05 11.48
C LYS A 102 12.44 24.60 11.10
N PHE A 103 11.63 23.97 10.26
CA PHE A 103 11.82 22.58 9.87
C PHE A 103 12.77 22.47 8.67
N PRO A 104 13.64 21.44 8.63
CA PRO A 104 14.50 21.17 7.48
C PRO A 104 13.72 20.93 6.18
N THR A 105 12.54 20.31 6.27
CA THR A 105 11.59 20.16 5.15
C THR A 105 10.35 21.00 5.45
N ARG A 106 9.88 21.78 4.47
CA ARG A 106 8.80 22.78 4.65
C ARG A 106 7.70 22.67 3.61
N PHE A 107 7.59 21.52 2.97
CA PHE A 107 6.66 21.25 1.89
C PHE A 107 6.14 19.82 1.97
N ALA A 108 4.94 19.60 1.43
CA ALA A 108 4.28 18.30 1.39
C ALA A 108 3.15 18.31 0.35
N GLY A 109 2.64 17.11 0.03
CA GLY A 109 1.35 16.91 -0.60
C GLY A 109 0.23 17.05 0.43
N GLN A 110 -0.01 18.28 0.89
CA GLN A 110 -1.03 18.60 1.90
C GLN A 110 -2.40 18.81 1.26
N ILE A 111 -3.42 18.17 1.81
CA ILE A 111 -4.81 18.35 1.41
C ILE A 111 -5.31 19.70 1.91
N ARG A 112 -5.97 20.44 1.02
CA ARG A 112 -6.54 21.77 1.26
C ARG A 112 -8.03 21.76 0.93
N GLY A 113 -8.81 22.51 1.68
CA GLY A 113 -10.25 22.67 1.41
C GLY A 113 -11.04 21.37 1.53
N PHE A 114 -10.57 20.38 2.31
CA PHE A 114 -11.32 19.15 2.55
C PHE A 114 -12.69 19.46 3.16
N SER A 115 -13.73 18.82 2.63
CA SER A 115 -15.09 18.88 3.16
C SER A 115 -15.63 17.46 3.34
N SER A 116 -16.17 17.21 4.53
CA SER A 116 -16.93 16.01 4.88
C SER A 116 -18.44 16.24 4.84
N GLN A 117 -18.89 17.39 4.32
CA GLN A 117 -20.31 17.75 4.23
C GLN A 117 -21.09 16.67 3.47
N GLY A 118 -22.20 16.23 4.07
CA GLY A 118 -23.03 15.15 3.54
C GLY A 118 -22.54 13.73 3.87
N TYR A 119 -21.30 13.58 4.32
CA TYR A 119 -20.70 12.28 4.64
C TYR A 119 -20.54 12.04 6.14
N ILE A 120 -20.26 13.08 6.93
CA ILE A 120 -20.09 12.98 8.39
C ILE A 120 -21.01 13.97 9.09
N ASP A 121 -21.69 13.55 10.16
CA ASP A 121 -22.48 14.46 10.99
C ASP A 121 -21.58 15.56 11.61
N GLY A 122 -21.96 16.83 11.45
CA GLY A 122 -21.11 17.98 11.80
C GLY A 122 -20.72 18.06 13.28
N LYS A 123 -21.47 17.41 14.18
CA LYS A 123 -21.08 17.30 15.60
C LYS A 123 -19.93 16.33 15.83
N ASN A 124 -19.90 15.23 15.08
CA ASN A 124 -18.85 14.22 15.16
C ASN A 124 -17.61 14.64 14.36
N ASP A 125 -17.81 15.29 13.22
CA ASP A 125 -16.76 15.69 12.27
C ASP A 125 -15.58 16.44 12.94
N ARG A 126 -15.88 17.42 13.80
CA ARG A 126 -14.86 18.27 14.44
C ARG A 126 -13.96 17.57 15.45
N ARG A 127 -14.31 16.36 15.87
CA ARG A 127 -13.58 15.61 16.90
C ARG A 127 -12.69 14.52 16.32
N LEU A 128 -12.95 14.13 15.08
CA LEU A 128 -12.23 13.07 14.40
C LEU A 128 -10.87 13.58 13.93
N ASP A 129 -9.87 12.71 14.00
CA ASP A 129 -8.62 12.92 13.28
C ASP A 129 -8.90 12.92 11.77
N ASP A 130 -8.15 13.71 11.01
CA ASP A 130 -8.30 13.80 9.56
C ASP A 130 -8.13 12.44 8.87
N CYS A 131 -7.29 11.53 9.41
CA CYS A 131 -7.16 10.18 8.84
C CYS A 131 -8.49 9.40 8.90
N LEU A 132 -9.28 9.59 9.95
CA LEU A 132 -10.60 8.96 10.11
C LEU A 132 -11.62 9.63 9.19
N ARG A 133 -11.58 10.96 9.09
CA ARG A 133 -12.46 11.74 8.22
C ARG A 133 -12.25 11.37 6.75
N TYR A 134 -10.99 11.26 6.32
CA TYR A 134 -10.63 10.84 4.97
C TYR A 134 -11.12 9.42 4.68
N CYS A 135 -10.97 8.49 5.62
CA CYS A 135 -11.47 7.12 5.50
C CYS A 135 -12.99 7.07 5.31
N ILE A 136 -13.74 7.76 6.16
CA ILE A 136 -15.22 7.74 6.10
C ILE A 136 -15.71 8.32 4.78
N VAL A 137 -15.17 9.46 4.35
CA VAL A 137 -15.53 10.07 3.06
C VAL A 137 -15.15 9.16 1.89
N ALA A 138 -13.90 8.69 1.82
CA ALA A 138 -13.46 7.82 0.73
C ALA A 138 -14.27 6.53 0.66
N GLY A 139 -14.53 5.88 1.80
CA GLY A 139 -15.30 4.63 1.85
C GLY A 139 -16.76 4.79 1.45
N LYS A 140 -17.42 5.88 1.86
CA LYS A 140 -18.80 6.17 1.43
C LYS A 140 -18.88 6.51 -0.05
N LYS A 141 -17.93 7.30 -0.57
CA LYS A 141 -17.85 7.57 -2.02
C LYS A 141 -17.57 6.31 -2.83
N ALA A 142 -16.77 5.39 -2.31
CA ALA A 142 -16.54 4.10 -2.96
C ALA A 142 -17.82 3.25 -3.04
N LEU A 143 -18.67 3.28 -2.01
CA LEU A 143 -19.98 2.63 -2.05
C LEU A 143 -20.96 3.31 -3.02
N GLU A 144 -20.95 4.64 -3.09
CA GLU A 144 -21.75 5.40 -4.07
C GLU A 144 -21.35 4.99 -5.50
N ASP A 145 -20.05 4.93 -5.79
CA ASP A 145 -19.49 4.47 -7.06
C ASP A 145 -19.83 2.99 -7.36
N ALA A 146 -19.90 2.14 -6.33
CA ALA A 146 -20.33 0.75 -6.42
C ALA A 146 -21.84 0.55 -6.63
N ASP A 147 -22.61 1.63 -6.81
CA ASP A 147 -24.06 1.62 -6.87
C ASP A 147 -24.72 1.05 -5.60
N LEU A 148 -24.12 1.34 -4.44
CA LEU A 148 -24.57 0.93 -3.10
C LEU A 148 -24.91 2.13 -2.20
N GLY A 149 -25.38 3.23 -2.80
CA GLY A 149 -25.95 4.37 -2.08
C GLY A 149 -27.42 4.16 -1.67
N GLY A 150 -27.86 4.91 -0.64
CA GLY A 150 -29.27 4.95 -0.20
C GLY A 150 -29.86 3.56 0.14
N ASP A 151 -31.09 3.29 -0.34
CA ASP A 151 -31.84 2.06 -0.04
C ASP A 151 -31.22 0.79 -0.64
N LYS A 152 -30.23 0.90 -1.55
CA LYS A 152 -29.53 -0.28 -2.07
C LYS A 152 -28.62 -0.90 -1.00
N LEU A 153 -28.08 -0.06 -0.12
CA LEU A 153 -27.20 -0.48 0.97
C LEU A 153 -27.93 -1.35 2.01
N SER A 154 -29.26 -1.24 2.15
CA SER A 154 -30.05 -2.10 3.04
C SER A 154 -30.40 -3.46 2.44
N LYS A 155 -30.14 -3.67 1.14
CA LYS A 155 -30.46 -4.92 0.43
C LYS A 155 -29.31 -5.93 0.41
N ILE A 156 -28.10 -5.53 0.81
CA ILE A 156 -26.95 -6.42 0.92
C ILE A 156 -26.90 -7.07 2.30
N ASP A 157 -26.29 -8.25 2.39
CA ASP A 157 -26.07 -8.93 3.65
C ASP A 157 -24.94 -8.24 4.45
N LYS A 158 -25.33 -7.62 5.57
CA LYS A 158 -24.43 -6.88 6.45
C LYS A 158 -23.46 -7.78 7.22
N GLU A 159 -23.82 -9.04 7.49
CA GLU A 159 -22.95 -10.01 8.16
C GLU A 159 -21.87 -10.54 7.22
N ARG A 160 -22.12 -10.43 5.91
CA ARG A 160 -21.19 -10.77 4.83
C ARG A 160 -20.45 -9.56 4.26
N SER A 161 -20.63 -8.39 4.86
CA SER A 161 -20.00 -7.13 4.43
C SER A 161 -18.99 -6.65 5.46
N GLY A 162 -17.72 -6.55 5.09
CA GLY A 162 -16.61 -6.17 5.98
C GLY A 162 -15.92 -4.86 5.59
N VAL A 163 -15.03 -4.39 6.48
CA VAL A 163 -14.25 -3.17 6.30
C VAL A 163 -12.80 -3.39 6.77
N LEU A 164 -11.84 -3.19 5.88
CA LEU A 164 -10.39 -3.24 6.15
C LEU A 164 -9.69 -2.04 5.51
N VAL A 165 -9.85 -0.86 6.10
CA VAL A 165 -9.11 0.35 5.75
C VAL A 165 -8.05 0.61 6.82
N GLY A 166 -6.79 0.36 6.48
CA GLY A 166 -5.65 0.49 7.39
C GLY A 166 -5.04 1.91 7.41
N THR A 167 -4.14 2.14 8.36
CA THR A 167 -3.36 3.38 8.47
C THR A 167 -1.98 3.06 9.06
N GLY A 168 -0.95 3.75 8.58
CA GLY A 168 0.41 3.56 9.07
C GLY A 168 0.60 4.12 10.48
N MET A 169 0.06 5.31 10.75
CA MET A 169 0.31 6.04 12.00
C MET A 169 -0.92 6.29 12.87
N GLY A 170 -2.13 6.01 12.38
CA GLY A 170 -3.37 6.25 13.12
C GLY A 170 -3.71 7.73 13.25
N GLY A 171 -4.48 8.07 14.28
CA GLY A 171 -4.88 9.45 14.56
C GLY A 171 -3.79 10.22 15.31
N LEU A 172 -2.70 10.50 14.61
CA LEU A 172 -1.51 11.08 15.21
C LEU A 172 -1.74 12.51 15.72
N THR A 173 -2.68 13.27 15.12
CA THR A 173 -3.03 14.62 15.57
C THR A 173 -3.68 14.55 16.93
N VAL A 174 -4.71 13.70 17.08
CA VAL A 174 -5.42 13.51 18.35
C VAL A 174 -4.47 13.05 19.46
N PHE A 175 -3.54 12.15 19.14
CA PHE A 175 -2.54 11.69 20.10
C PHE A 175 -1.59 12.83 20.52
N SER A 176 -1.02 13.55 19.54
CA SER A 176 -0.09 14.67 19.78
C SER A 176 -0.73 15.77 20.62
N ASP A 177 -1.93 16.21 20.27
CA ASP A 177 -2.68 17.23 21.01
C ASP A 177 -3.04 16.75 22.41
N GLY A 178 -3.35 15.46 22.56
CA GLY A 178 -3.60 14.83 23.84
C GLY A 178 -2.40 14.90 24.79
N VAL A 179 -1.20 14.57 24.28
CA VAL A 179 0.05 14.68 25.04
C VAL A 179 0.34 16.13 25.41
N GLN A 180 0.18 17.07 24.48
CA GLN A 180 0.38 18.50 24.74
C GLN A 180 -0.57 19.00 25.84
N ASN A 181 -1.86 18.67 25.75
CA ASN A 181 -2.84 19.06 26.76
C ASN A 181 -2.54 18.44 28.13
N LEU A 182 -2.05 17.20 28.20
CA LEU A 182 -1.62 16.57 29.45
C LEU A 182 -0.47 17.36 30.10
N ILE A 183 0.55 17.70 29.33
CA ILE A 183 1.75 18.39 29.82
C ILE A 183 1.41 19.83 30.27
N GLU A 184 0.69 20.57 29.44
CA GLU A 184 0.44 22.00 29.68
C GLU A 184 -0.71 22.27 30.64
N LYS A 185 -1.74 21.41 30.64
CA LYS A 185 -3.02 21.69 31.31
C LYS A 185 -3.49 20.58 32.26
N GLY A 186 -2.74 19.49 32.35
CA GLY A 186 -3.01 18.36 33.25
C GLY A 186 -4.10 17.40 32.73
N HIS A 187 -4.20 16.25 33.40
CA HIS A 187 -5.03 15.11 32.96
C HIS A 187 -6.53 15.43 32.78
N ARG A 188 -7.07 16.43 33.49
CA ARG A 188 -8.49 16.83 33.39
C ARG A 188 -8.85 17.48 32.05
N LYS A 189 -7.87 17.86 31.22
CA LYS A 189 -8.08 18.45 29.89
C LYS A 189 -7.94 17.46 28.74
N ILE A 190 -7.69 16.19 29.04
CA ILE A 190 -7.67 15.14 28.02
C ILE A 190 -9.10 14.85 27.55
N THR A 191 -9.30 14.82 26.24
CA THR A 191 -10.58 14.39 25.64
C THR A 191 -10.83 12.90 25.91
N PRO A 192 -12.05 12.49 26.28
CA PRO A 192 -12.38 11.06 26.44
C PRO A 192 -12.22 10.27 25.12
N PHE A 193 -12.13 10.96 23.98
CA PHE A 193 -11.96 10.36 22.67
C PHE A 193 -10.49 10.19 22.23
N ILE A 194 -9.52 10.49 23.09
CA ILE A 194 -8.09 10.40 22.73
C ILE A 194 -7.72 8.99 22.25
N ILE A 195 -8.09 7.95 23.01
CA ILE A 195 -7.77 6.57 22.65
C ILE A 195 -8.59 6.13 21.43
N PRO A 196 -9.94 6.25 21.42
CA PRO A 196 -10.72 5.86 20.26
C PRO A 196 -10.24 6.49 18.95
N TYR A 197 -9.91 7.78 18.93
CA TYR A 197 -9.54 8.44 17.68
C TYR A 197 -8.05 8.39 17.34
N ALA A 198 -7.18 7.92 18.23
CA ALA A 198 -5.75 7.73 17.94
C ALA A 198 -5.41 6.34 17.38
N ILE A 199 -6.14 5.29 17.76
CA ILE A 199 -5.80 3.91 17.43
C ILE A 199 -6.08 3.56 15.95
N THR A 200 -5.23 2.72 15.37
CA THR A 200 -5.19 2.45 13.91
C THR A 200 -6.42 1.70 13.39
N ASN A 201 -7.13 0.93 14.22
CA ASN A 201 -8.34 0.20 13.80
C ASN A 201 -9.56 1.11 13.63
N MET A 202 -9.51 2.34 14.15
CA MET A 202 -10.71 3.17 14.22
C MET A 202 -11.20 3.63 12.84
N SER A 203 -10.31 3.75 11.85
CA SER A 203 -10.68 4.03 10.45
C SER A 203 -11.70 3.01 9.92
N SER A 204 -11.42 1.71 10.11
CA SER A 204 -12.32 0.63 9.70
C SER A 204 -13.54 0.52 10.60
N ALA A 205 -13.35 0.68 11.92
CA ALA A 205 -14.42 0.53 12.89
C ALA A 205 -15.52 1.59 12.73
N LEU A 206 -15.17 2.88 12.61
CA LEU A 206 -16.16 3.96 12.46
C LEU A 206 -16.95 3.81 11.16
N LEU A 207 -16.26 3.51 10.06
CA LEU A 207 -16.94 3.29 8.78
C LEU A 207 -17.91 2.09 8.86
N ALA A 208 -17.50 0.97 9.47
CA ALA A 208 -18.40 -0.17 9.65
C ALA A 208 -19.60 0.16 10.56
N ILE A 209 -19.38 0.90 11.64
CA ILE A 209 -20.45 1.36 12.55
C ILE A 209 -21.46 2.22 11.80
N GLU A 210 -21.00 3.17 10.98
CA GLU A 210 -21.89 4.04 10.21
C GLU A 210 -22.67 3.29 9.12
N LEU A 211 -22.08 2.24 8.54
CA LEU A 211 -22.71 1.44 7.48
C LEU A 211 -23.53 0.23 8.01
N GLY A 212 -23.40 -0.07 9.30
CA GLY A 212 -23.97 -1.27 9.93
C GLY A 212 -23.34 -2.59 9.46
N PHE A 213 -22.09 -2.56 8.98
CA PHE A 213 -21.36 -3.74 8.49
C PHE A 213 -20.85 -4.59 9.65
N ARG A 214 -21.04 -5.92 9.56
CA ARG A 214 -20.77 -6.89 10.64
C ARG A 214 -19.85 -8.03 10.22
N GLY A 215 -19.35 -8.00 8.98
CA GLY A 215 -18.31 -8.92 8.50
C GLY A 215 -16.92 -8.59 9.06
N PRO A 216 -15.85 -9.14 8.46
CA PRO A 216 -14.47 -8.94 8.93
C PRO A 216 -14.09 -7.46 9.10
N ASN A 217 -13.60 -7.09 10.28
CA ASN A 217 -13.17 -5.73 10.61
C ASN A 217 -12.03 -5.75 11.65
N TYR A 218 -10.85 -5.28 11.23
CA TYR A 218 -9.66 -5.15 12.07
C TYR A 218 -8.66 -4.18 11.42
N SER A 219 -7.58 -3.83 12.13
CA SER A 219 -6.51 -2.99 11.58
C SER A 219 -5.39 -3.84 10.99
N ILE A 220 -4.89 -3.41 9.83
CA ILE A 220 -3.54 -3.71 9.41
C ILE A 220 -2.76 -2.40 9.39
N SER A 221 -1.53 -2.44 9.90
CA SER A 221 -0.56 -1.35 9.83
C SER A 221 0.80 -1.96 9.49
N THR A 222 1.25 -1.73 8.27
CA THR A 222 2.52 -2.23 7.71
C THR A 222 3.26 -1.09 7.01
N ALA A 223 3.26 0.08 7.66
CA ALA A 223 3.83 1.32 7.13
C ALA A 223 3.30 1.61 5.71
N CYS A 224 4.19 1.83 4.74
CA CYS A 224 3.86 2.19 3.36
C CYS A 224 3.11 1.08 2.60
N ALA A 225 3.17 -0.18 3.08
CA ALA A 225 2.52 -1.34 2.47
C ALA A 225 1.07 -1.57 2.96
N THR A 226 0.57 -0.72 3.87
CA THR A 226 -0.69 -0.96 4.59
C THR A 226 -1.88 -1.22 3.66
N SER A 227 -2.09 -0.39 2.63
CA SER A 227 -3.23 -0.57 1.70
C SER A 227 -3.19 -1.90 0.96
N ASN A 228 -2.03 -2.30 0.43
CA ASN A 228 -1.90 -3.55 -0.31
C ASN A 228 -2.07 -4.79 0.59
N TYR A 229 -1.61 -4.73 1.84
CA TYR A 229 -1.93 -5.77 2.83
C TYR A 229 -3.43 -5.87 3.08
N CYS A 230 -4.14 -4.74 3.14
CA CYS A 230 -5.60 -4.72 3.30
C CYS A 230 -6.30 -5.33 2.09
N PHE A 231 -5.85 -5.03 0.86
CA PHE A 231 -6.39 -5.66 -0.36
C PHE A 231 -6.18 -7.17 -0.36
N TYR A 232 -4.96 -7.63 -0.05
CA TYR A 232 -4.64 -9.05 0.04
C TYR A 232 -5.49 -9.77 1.10
N ALA A 233 -5.64 -9.18 2.27
CA ALA A 233 -6.45 -9.75 3.34
C ALA A 233 -7.95 -9.80 2.98
N ALA A 234 -8.49 -8.71 2.42
CA ALA A 234 -9.88 -8.60 1.97
C ALA A 234 -10.21 -9.63 0.88
N ALA A 235 -9.36 -9.76 -0.14
CA ALA A 235 -9.53 -10.77 -1.18
C ALA A 235 -9.57 -12.18 -0.60
N ASN A 236 -8.76 -12.48 0.41
CA ASN A 236 -8.75 -13.78 1.04
C ASN A 236 -9.97 -14.06 1.93
N HIS A 237 -10.56 -13.04 2.56
CA HIS A 237 -11.88 -13.18 3.21
C HIS A 237 -12.97 -13.54 2.19
N ILE A 238 -12.95 -12.91 1.02
CA ILE A 238 -13.89 -13.22 -0.07
C ILE A 238 -13.68 -14.63 -0.60
N ARG A 239 -12.43 -15.00 -0.95
CA ARG A 239 -12.07 -16.33 -1.47
C ARG A 239 -12.38 -17.48 -0.51
N ARG A 240 -12.31 -17.24 0.81
CA ARG A 240 -12.70 -18.19 1.85
C ARG A 240 -14.21 -18.25 2.08
N GLY A 241 -14.98 -17.38 1.43
CA GLY A 241 -16.41 -17.27 1.62
C GLY A 241 -16.76 -16.77 3.01
N GLU A 242 -15.94 -15.92 3.62
CA GLU A 242 -16.21 -15.26 4.91
C GLU A 242 -16.92 -13.91 4.72
N ALA A 243 -16.69 -13.27 3.57
CA ALA A 243 -17.36 -12.05 3.14
C ALA A 243 -17.76 -12.15 1.65
N GLU A 244 -18.78 -11.40 1.25
CA GLU A 244 -19.15 -11.20 -0.16
C GLU A 244 -18.73 -9.81 -0.64
N LEU A 245 -18.61 -8.85 0.28
CA LEU A 245 -18.22 -7.47 0.03
C LEU A 245 -17.22 -7.00 1.08
N MET A 246 -16.15 -6.36 0.65
CA MET A 246 -15.13 -5.75 1.50
C MET A 246 -14.85 -4.33 1.04
N ILE A 247 -15.03 -3.35 1.94
CA ILE A 247 -14.47 -2.01 1.76
C ILE A 247 -13.04 -2.03 2.26
N THR A 248 -12.07 -1.77 1.40
CA THR A 248 -10.66 -1.98 1.75
C THR A 248 -9.73 -0.95 1.14
N GLY A 249 -8.60 -0.69 1.78
CA GLY A 249 -7.60 0.28 1.32
C GLY A 249 -6.79 0.87 2.45
N GLY A 250 -6.48 2.16 2.38
CA GLY A 250 -5.75 2.84 3.45
C GLY A 250 -5.99 4.33 3.53
N THR A 251 -5.67 4.90 4.69
CA THR A 251 -5.78 6.32 5.02
C THR A 251 -4.56 6.81 5.81
N GLU A 252 -4.20 8.07 5.67
CA GLU A 252 -3.16 8.73 6.45
C GLU A 252 -3.37 10.25 6.49
N ALA A 253 -3.09 10.89 7.64
CA ALA A 253 -3.09 12.34 7.83
C ALA A 253 -1.88 12.81 8.64
N ALA A 254 -0.69 12.44 8.16
CA ALA A 254 0.57 12.57 8.90
C ALA A 254 1.23 13.96 8.82
N ILE A 255 0.67 14.91 8.07
CA ILE A 255 1.26 16.23 7.85
C ILE A 255 0.92 17.13 9.05
N ILE A 256 1.62 16.85 10.15
CA ILE A 256 1.59 17.58 11.43
C ILE A 256 3.03 17.72 11.96
N PRO A 257 3.32 18.62 12.91
CA PRO A 257 4.69 18.87 13.38
C PRO A 257 5.47 17.61 13.78
N ILE A 258 4.86 16.74 14.59
CA ILE A 258 5.51 15.51 15.08
C ILE A 258 5.73 14.47 13.97
N GLY A 259 4.77 14.35 13.03
CA GLY A 259 4.89 13.46 11.88
C GLY A 259 6.02 13.90 10.96
N LEU A 260 6.07 15.19 10.62
CA LEU A 260 7.11 15.77 9.78
C LEU A 260 8.51 15.62 10.40
N VAL A 261 8.67 16.01 11.68
CA VAL A 261 9.99 15.96 12.33
C VAL A 261 10.50 14.54 12.52
N GLY A 262 9.62 13.55 12.73
CA GLY A 262 10.00 12.15 12.83
C GLY A 262 10.72 11.65 11.57
N PHE A 263 10.17 11.92 10.39
CA PHE A 263 10.80 11.53 9.13
C PHE A 263 12.02 12.37 8.77
N VAL A 264 12.06 13.65 9.17
CA VAL A 264 13.27 14.48 9.09
C VAL A 264 14.40 13.88 9.94
N ALA A 265 14.11 13.44 11.17
CA ALA A 265 15.09 12.87 12.09
C ALA A 265 15.71 11.57 11.54
N CYS A 266 14.90 10.75 10.86
CA CYS A 266 15.36 9.56 10.14
C CYS A 266 15.98 9.86 8.76
N ARG A 267 16.11 11.14 8.37
CA ARG A 267 16.68 11.59 7.08
C ARG A 267 16.01 10.98 5.86
N ALA A 268 14.70 10.77 5.94
CA ALA A 268 13.94 10.13 4.86
C ALA A 268 13.33 11.14 3.87
N LEU A 269 13.18 12.41 4.30
CA LEU A 269 12.53 13.46 3.51
C LEU A 269 13.51 14.25 2.63
N SER A 270 13.03 14.62 1.43
CA SER A 270 13.67 15.64 0.61
C SER A 270 13.75 16.98 1.35
N GLN A 271 14.83 17.73 1.12
CA GLN A 271 15.03 19.07 1.68
C GLN A 271 15.06 20.17 0.60
N ARG A 272 14.54 19.87 -0.59
CA ARG A 272 14.45 20.80 -1.74
C ARG A 272 13.39 21.90 -1.55
N ASN A 273 13.54 22.68 -0.49
CA ASN A 273 12.59 23.74 -0.14
C ASN A 273 12.54 24.88 -1.16
N ALA A 274 13.62 25.08 -1.93
CA ALA A 274 13.69 26.12 -2.95
C ALA A 274 12.78 25.82 -4.16
N ASP A 275 12.47 24.54 -4.40
CA ASP A 275 11.58 24.11 -5.48
C ASP A 275 10.78 22.85 -5.08
N PRO A 276 9.74 23.02 -4.24
CA PRO A 276 8.95 21.89 -3.74
C PRO A 276 8.28 21.07 -4.83
N ARG A 277 7.83 21.72 -5.91
CA ARG A 277 7.06 21.06 -6.98
C ARG A 277 7.87 19.98 -7.68
N THR A 278 9.19 20.13 -7.68
CA THR A 278 10.12 19.18 -8.30
C THR A 278 10.84 18.27 -7.31
N ALA A 279 10.50 18.34 -6.01
CA ALA A 279 11.19 17.57 -4.97
C ALA A 279 10.95 16.06 -5.08
N SER A 280 9.72 15.65 -5.39
CA SER A 280 9.41 14.23 -5.66
C SER A 280 9.76 13.91 -7.11
N ARG A 281 10.89 13.23 -7.31
CA ARG A 281 11.49 12.92 -8.62
C ARG A 281 11.99 11.47 -8.69
N PRO A 282 11.10 10.48 -8.65
CA PRO A 282 11.50 9.08 -8.68
C PRO A 282 12.34 8.76 -9.92
N TRP A 283 13.41 7.99 -9.72
CA TRP A 283 14.40 7.62 -10.75
C TRP A 283 15.17 8.77 -11.41
N ASP A 284 15.07 10.01 -10.91
CA ASP A 284 15.99 11.09 -11.26
C ASP A 284 17.29 10.98 -10.43
N LYS A 285 18.45 11.29 -11.01
CA LYS A 285 19.74 11.21 -10.30
C LYS A 285 19.81 12.14 -9.10
N ASP A 286 19.11 13.27 -9.15
CA ASP A 286 19.18 14.31 -8.13
C ASP A 286 18.10 14.17 -7.05
N ARG A 287 17.48 12.99 -6.94
CA ARG A 287 16.54 12.65 -5.86
C ARG A 287 17.25 12.57 -4.51
N ASP A 288 16.64 13.13 -3.48
CA ASP A 288 17.27 13.30 -2.15
C ASP A 288 16.42 12.78 -0.98
N GLY A 289 15.30 12.12 -1.26
CA GLY A 289 14.38 11.61 -0.25
C GLY A 289 12.93 11.70 -0.74
N PHE A 290 12.02 11.07 0.00
CA PHE A 290 10.61 11.13 -0.38
C PHE A 290 9.99 12.46 0.05
N VAL A 291 8.86 12.81 -0.57
CA VAL A 291 8.03 13.95 -0.14
C VAL A 291 6.79 13.40 0.56
N MET A 292 6.49 13.85 1.78
CA MET A 292 5.28 13.40 2.47
C MET A 292 4.01 13.82 1.73
N GLY A 293 3.03 12.92 1.67
CA GLY A 293 1.65 13.22 1.27
C GLY A 293 0.68 12.72 2.33
N GLU A 294 -0.60 13.01 2.14
CA GLU A 294 -1.70 12.48 2.96
C GLU A 294 -2.93 12.18 2.10
N GLY A 295 -3.90 11.46 2.65
CA GLY A 295 -5.15 11.13 1.96
C GLY A 295 -5.68 9.75 2.30
N ALA A 296 -6.63 9.28 1.50
CA ALA A 296 -7.20 7.95 1.57
C ALA A 296 -7.50 7.42 0.17
N GLY A 297 -7.30 6.12 -0.06
CA GLY A 297 -7.74 5.43 -1.26
C GLY A 297 -8.39 4.11 -0.87
N VAL A 298 -9.62 3.92 -1.32
CA VAL A 298 -10.51 2.83 -0.90
C VAL A 298 -11.17 2.19 -2.12
N LEU A 299 -11.23 0.86 -2.12
CA LEU A 299 -11.92 0.04 -3.12
C LEU A 299 -13.08 -0.71 -2.46
N VAL A 300 -14.16 -0.91 -3.21
CA VAL A 300 -15.17 -1.92 -2.91
C VAL A 300 -14.81 -3.18 -3.69
N MET A 301 -14.42 -4.22 -2.97
CA MET A 301 -14.09 -5.54 -3.50
C MET A 301 -15.24 -6.50 -3.25
N GLU A 302 -15.69 -7.22 -4.26
CA GLU A 302 -16.79 -8.18 -4.15
C GLU A 302 -16.44 -9.53 -4.77
N SER A 303 -17.07 -10.61 -4.30
CA SER A 303 -17.08 -11.84 -5.10
C SER A 303 -17.81 -11.56 -6.42
N LEU A 304 -17.31 -12.15 -7.51
CA LEU A 304 -17.95 -11.99 -8.82
C LEU A 304 -19.41 -12.48 -8.79
N GLU A 305 -19.68 -13.59 -8.10
CA GLU A 305 -21.05 -14.11 -7.92
C GLU A 305 -21.97 -13.05 -7.28
N HIS A 306 -21.53 -12.40 -6.21
CA HIS A 306 -22.31 -11.37 -5.52
C HIS A 306 -22.51 -10.13 -6.41
N ALA A 307 -21.44 -9.64 -7.02
CA ALA A 307 -21.47 -8.49 -7.92
C ALA A 307 -22.44 -8.72 -9.10
N MET A 308 -22.37 -9.89 -9.74
CA MET A 308 -23.29 -10.26 -10.83
C MET A 308 -24.73 -10.40 -10.35
N LYS A 309 -24.96 -11.03 -9.19
CA LYS A 309 -26.32 -11.22 -8.62
C LYS A 309 -27.04 -9.91 -8.38
N ARG A 310 -26.33 -8.86 -7.97
CA ARG A 310 -26.90 -7.51 -7.75
C ARG A 310 -26.85 -6.60 -8.98
N GLY A 311 -26.28 -7.05 -10.10
CA GLY A 311 -26.11 -6.23 -11.31
C GLY A 311 -25.11 -5.07 -11.12
N ALA A 312 -24.06 -5.29 -10.33
CA ALA A 312 -23.06 -4.27 -10.03
C ALA A 312 -22.31 -3.79 -11.29
N PRO A 313 -21.87 -2.51 -11.34
CA PRO A 313 -20.81 -2.13 -12.26
C PRO A 313 -19.54 -2.89 -11.87
N ILE A 314 -18.84 -3.47 -12.85
CA ILE A 314 -17.53 -4.11 -12.64
C ILE A 314 -16.49 -3.27 -13.38
N ILE A 315 -15.60 -2.65 -12.62
CA ILE A 315 -14.60 -1.70 -13.12
C ILE A 315 -13.34 -2.45 -13.56
N ALA A 316 -12.88 -3.38 -12.72
CA ALA A 316 -11.70 -4.20 -12.95
C ALA A 316 -11.77 -5.49 -12.13
N GLU A 317 -10.84 -6.40 -12.37
CA GLU A 317 -10.68 -7.63 -11.59
C GLU A 317 -9.39 -7.56 -10.75
N TYR A 318 -9.50 -7.91 -9.46
CA TYR A 318 -8.34 -8.19 -8.60
C TYR A 318 -7.94 -9.65 -8.83
N LEU A 319 -6.77 -9.86 -9.43
CA LEU A 319 -6.33 -11.19 -9.80
C LEU A 319 -5.67 -11.92 -8.63
N GLY A 320 -4.84 -11.20 -7.88
CA GLY A 320 -4.09 -11.77 -6.77
C GLY A 320 -3.13 -10.79 -6.14
N GLY A 321 -2.46 -11.25 -5.08
CA GLY A 321 -1.47 -10.44 -4.38
C GLY A 321 -0.59 -11.29 -3.48
N ALA A 322 0.50 -10.69 -3.01
CA ALA A 322 1.38 -11.31 -2.03
C ALA A 322 1.93 -10.28 -1.06
N VAL A 323 2.32 -10.78 0.11
CA VAL A 323 3.02 -10.04 1.14
C VAL A 323 4.20 -10.85 1.67
N ASN A 324 5.33 -10.21 1.98
CA ASN A 324 6.45 -10.88 2.64
C ASN A 324 7.29 -9.89 3.48
N CYS A 325 8.40 -10.37 4.04
CA CYS A 325 9.31 -9.57 4.86
C CYS A 325 10.76 -9.73 4.39
N ASP A 326 11.49 -8.62 4.28
CA ASP A 326 12.92 -8.60 3.95
C ASP A 326 13.79 -9.26 5.04
N ALA A 327 13.35 -9.20 6.30
CA ALA A 327 14.11 -9.64 7.48
C ALA A 327 15.56 -9.12 7.49
N TYR A 328 15.74 -7.84 7.15
CA TYR A 328 17.05 -7.25 6.86
C TYR A 328 17.38 -6.03 7.73
N HIS A 329 16.63 -4.95 7.56
CA HIS A 329 16.86 -3.69 8.26
C HIS A 329 15.52 -2.97 8.49
N MET A 330 15.46 -2.08 9.50
CA MET A 330 14.21 -1.44 9.91
C MET A 330 13.69 -0.39 8.91
N THR A 331 14.55 0.22 8.12
CA THR A 331 14.19 1.28 7.14
C THR A 331 14.73 0.99 5.75
N ASP A 332 16.02 0.64 5.69
CA ASP A 332 16.70 0.37 4.43
C ASP A 332 16.21 -0.93 3.77
N PRO A 333 15.86 -0.89 2.47
CA PRO A 333 15.51 -2.09 1.72
C PRO A 333 16.76 -2.93 1.47
N ARG A 334 16.57 -4.21 1.16
CA ARG A 334 17.67 -5.02 0.62
C ARG A 334 18.10 -4.48 -0.75
N ALA A 335 19.36 -4.06 -0.88
CA ALA A 335 19.90 -3.54 -2.14
C ALA A 335 19.86 -4.56 -3.30
N ASP A 336 19.91 -5.86 -2.97
CA ASP A 336 19.77 -6.93 -3.95
C ASP A 336 18.33 -7.08 -4.46
N GLY A 337 17.33 -6.48 -3.82
CA GLY A 337 15.92 -6.59 -4.20
C GLY A 337 15.31 -7.97 -3.99
N LEU A 338 15.91 -8.88 -3.20
CA LEU A 338 15.44 -10.26 -3.06
C LEU A 338 14.02 -10.38 -2.48
N GLY A 339 13.72 -9.66 -1.41
CA GLY A 339 12.39 -9.71 -0.79
C GLY A 339 11.33 -9.15 -1.72
N VAL A 340 11.64 -8.04 -2.39
CA VAL A 340 10.77 -7.44 -3.41
C VAL A 340 10.54 -8.38 -4.59
N SER A 341 11.59 -8.96 -5.20
CA SER A 341 11.42 -9.84 -6.37
C SER A 341 10.61 -11.09 -6.01
N SER A 342 10.88 -11.69 -4.84
CA SER A 342 10.10 -12.82 -4.35
C SER A 342 8.63 -12.45 -4.06
N CYS A 343 8.36 -11.22 -3.64
CA CYS A 343 7.00 -10.75 -3.44
C CYS A 343 6.24 -10.58 -4.77
N ILE A 344 6.91 -10.05 -5.80
CA ILE A 344 6.35 -9.96 -7.15
C ILE A 344 6.05 -11.37 -7.68
N GLU A 345 7.01 -12.29 -7.63
CA GLU A 345 6.84 -13.68 -8.10
C GLU A 345 5.63 -14.36 -7.42
N ARG A 346 5.53 -14.28 -6.09
CA ARG A 346 4.40 -14.83 -5.33
C ARG A 346 3.07 -14.17 -5.66
N SER A 347 3.06 -12.88 -5.97
CA SER A 347 1.85 -12.18 -6.38
C SER A 347 1.37 -12.68 -7.74
N LEU A 348 2.29 -12.95 -8.67
CA LEU A 348 1.96 -13.52 -9.98
C LEU A 348 1.47 -14.97 -9.85
N GLU A 349 2.09 -15.75 -8.95
CA GLU A 349 1.63 -17.09 -8.61
C GLU A 349 0.21 -17.09 -8.03
N ASP A 350 -0.10 -16.24 -7.04
CA ASP A 350 -1.45 -16.09 -6.46
C ASP A 350 -2.48 -15.62 -7.51
N ALA A 351 -2.05 -14.75 -8.43
CA ALA A 351 -2.88 -14.24 -9.51
C ALA A 351 -3.13 -15.25 -10.65
N GLY A 352 -2.34 -16.33 -10.72
CA GLY A 352 -2.35 -17.24 -11.86
C GLY A 352 -1.89 -16.55 -13.15
N VAL A 353 -0.93 -15.62 -13.07
CA VAL A 353 -0.45 -14.75 -14.15
C VAL A 353 1.00 -15.10 -14.49
N SER A 354 1.35 -15.19 -15.78
CA SER A 354 2.75 -15.32 -16.19
C SER A 354 3.45 -13.94 -16.23
N PRO A 355 4.77 -13.85 -15.98
CA PRO A 355 5.49 -12.58 -16.05
C PRO A 355 5.32 -11.82 -17.37
N GLU A 356 5.11 -12.54 -18.49
CA GLU A 356 4.93 -11.97 -19.83
C GLU A 356 3.58 -11.27 -20.03
N GLU A 357 2.57 -11.56 -19.20
CA GLU A 357 1.27 -10.90 -19.25
C GLU A 357 1.29 -9.51 -18.60
N VAL A 358 2.25 -9.25 -17.70
CA VAL A 358 2.40 -7.96 -17.02
C VAL A 358 3.02 -6.96 -17.99
N ASN A 359 2.31 -5.87 -18.25
CA ASN A 359 2.80 -4.81 -19.13
C ASN A 359 2.70 -3.40 -18.51
N TYR A 360 2.26 -3.31 -17.26
CA TYR A 360 2.21 -2.05 -16.53
C TYR A 360 2.54 -2.26 -15.04
N ILE A 361 3.39 -1.41 -14.49
CA ILE A 361 3.78 -1.41 -13.07
C ILE A 361 3.58 -0.01 -12.52
N ASN A 362 2.61 0.17 -11.63
CA ASN A 362 2.60 1.33 -10.76
C ASN A 362 3.58 1.05 -9.60
N ALA A 363 4.78 1.62 -9.72
CA ALA A 363 5.90 1.31 -8.83
C ALA A 363 5.74 1.97 -7.44
N HIS A 364 6.47 1.44 -6.46
CA HIS A 364 6.55 2.05 -5.15
C HIS A 364 7.33 3.38 -5.19
N ALA A 365 8.48 3.42 -5.86
CA ALA A 365 9.16 4.61 -6.40
C ALA A 365 9.02 5.87 -5.52
N THR A 366 9.62 5.83 -4.33
CA THR A 366 9.46 6.87 -3.31
C THR A 366 10.33 8.10 -3.54
N SER A 367 11.14 8.13 -4.60
CA SER A 367 12.18 9.17 -4.81
C SER A 367 13.32 9.06 -3.80
N THR A 368 13.54 7.87 -3.24
CA THR A 368 14.68 7.60 -2.35
C THR A 368 15.80 6.93 -3.14
N LEU A 369 17.05 7.20 -2.76
CA LEU A 369 18.21 6.67 -3.46
C LEU A 369 18.23 5.13 -3.45
N ALA A 370 18.06 4.54 -2.27
CA ALA A 370 18.09 3.09 -2.07
C ALA A 370 16.81 2.39 -2.54
N GLY A 371 15.64 2.95 -2.20
CA GLY A 371 14.33 2.34 -2.51
C GLY A 371 14.08 2.20 -4.01
N ASP A 372 14.25 3.29 -4.75
CA ASP A 372 14.01 3.30 -6.19
C ASP A 372 14.90 2.25 -6.91
N MET A 373 16.18 2.13 -6.52
CA MET A 373 17.09 1.17 -7.16
C MET A 373 16.86 -0.28 -6.72
N ALA A 374 16.51 -0.51 -5.45
CA ALA A 374 16.16 -1.84 -4.97
C ALA A 374 14.93 -2.39 -5.71
N GLU A 375 13.92 -1.55 -5.95
CA GLU A 375 12.75 -1.90 -6.74
C GLU A 375 13.11 -2.21 -8.19
N ILE A 376 13.89 -1.36 -8.87
CA ILE A 376 14.32 -1.60 -10.26
C ILE A 376 15.11 -2.91 -10.37
N ASN A 377 16.04 -3.17 -9.45
CA ASN A 377 16.81 -4.42 -9.42
C ASN A 377 15.89 -5.63 -9.26
N ALA A 378 14.87 -5.53 -8.42
CA ALA A 378 13.90 -6.61 -8.22
C ALA A 378 13.03 -6.85 -9.47
N ILE A 379 12.54 -5.80 -10.12
CA ILE A 379 11.76 -5.90 -11.36
C ILE A 379 12.60 -6.58 -12.45
N LYS A 380 13.88 -6.21 -12.63
CA LYS A 380 14.78 -6.86 -13.60
C LYS A 380 15.03 -8.34 -13.31
N LYS A 381 14.92 -8.78 -12.05
CA LYS A 381 15.05 -10.20 -11.70
C LYS A 381 13.85 -11.01 -12.18
N VAL A 382 12.63 -10.47 -12.03
CA VAL A 382 11.39 -11.17 -12.37
C VAL A 382 11.10 -11.08 -13.86
N PHE A 383 11.17 -9.88 -14.44
CA PHE A 383 10.78 -9.63 -15.83
C PHE A 383 12.01 -9.63 -16.75
N LYS A 384 12.17 -10.69 -17.54
CA LYS A 384 13.32 -10.85 -18.46
C LYS A 384 13.17 -10.03 -19.73
N ASN A 385 11.94 -9.84 -20.21
CA ASN A 385 11.64 -8.97 -21.34
C ASN A 385 10.88 -7.73 -20.83
N THR A 386 11.59 -6.61 -20.74
CA THR A 386 11.07 -5.36 -20.19
C THR A 386 10.54 -4.41 -21.26
N SER A 387 10.72 -4.72 -22.55
CA SER A 387 10.44 -3.81 -23.67
C SER A 387 8.96 -3.38 -23.78
N ALA A 388 8.04 -4.27 -23.39
CA ALA A 388 6.60 -4.01 -23.39
C ALA A 388 6.08 -3.45 -22.05
N ILE A 389 6.91 -3.41 -21.00
CA ILE A 389 6.53 -2.98 -19.66
C ILE A 389 6.69 -1.47 -19.56
N LYS A 390 5.60 -0.79 -19.20
CA LYS A 390 5.61 0.59 -18.75
C LYS A 390 5.64 0.62 -17.23
N ILE A 391 6.45 1.48 -16.64
CA ILE A 391 6.46 1.71 -15.19
C ILE A 391 6.20 3.18 -14.91
N ASN A 392 5.47 3.51 -13.86
CA ASN A 392 5.34 4.90 -13.43
C ASN A 392 5.33 5.06 -11.91
N ALA A 393 5.44 6.32 -11.49
CA ALA A 393 5.48 6.69 -10.09
C ALA A 393 4.46 7.78 -9.79
N THR A 394 3.27 7.38 -9.33
CA THR A 394 2.20 8.30 -8.89
C THR A 394 2.69 9.29 -7.83
N LYS A 395 3.60 8.84 -6.95
CA LYS A 395 4.21 9.66 -5.88
C LYS A 395 4.98 10.88 -6.38
N SER A 396 5.37 10.92 -7.66
CA SER A 396 5.97 12.11 -8.28
C SER A 396 5.04 13.34 -8.24
N MET A 397 3.71 13.11 -8.23
CA MET A 397 2.69 14.15 -8.24
C MET A 397 2.06 14.38 -6.88
N ILE A 398 1.72 13.29 -6.15
CA ILE A 398 0.95 13.38 -4.90
C ILE A 398 1.81 13.28 -3.63
N GLY A 399 3.10 12.98 -3.79
CA GLY A 399 3.98 12.63 -2.68
C GLY A 399 3.71 11.21 -2.19
N HIS A 400 4.28 10.86 -1.05
CA HIS A 400 4.14 9.57 -0.44
C HIS A 400 3.11 9.63 0.70
N CYS A 401 1.88 9.20 0.41
CA CYS A 401 0.77 9.17 1.37
C CYS A 401 0.85 8.02 2.39
N LEU A 402 2.06 7.53 2.69
CA LEU A 402 2.34 6.47 3.68
C LEU A 402 1.36 5.30 3.59
N GLY A 403 0.57 5.01 4.63
CA GLY A 403 -0.38 3.90 4.64
C GLY A 403 -1.48 3.97 3.58
N ALA A 404 -1.81 5.16 3.08
CA ALA A 404 -2.79 5.39 2.02
C ALA A 404 -2.22 5.28 0.59
N ALA A 405 -0.89 5.24 0.44
CA ALA A 405 -0.23 5.30 -0.86
C ALA A 405 -0.73 4.20 -1.80
N GLY A 406 -0.68 2.94 -1.36
CA GLY A 406 -1.13 1.80 -2.17
C GLY A 406 -2.61 1.89 -2.57
N GLY A 407 -3.46 2.54 -1.77
CA GLY A 407 -4.88 2.75 -2.10
C GLY A 407 -5.08 3.75 -3.23
N LEU A 408 -4.44 4.92 -3.13
CA LEU A 408 -4.47 5.95 -4.18
C LEU A 408 -3.81 5.46 -5.49
N GLU A 409 -2.77 4.64 -5.36
CA GLU A 409 -2.04 4.01 -6.47
C GLU A 409 -2.83 2.87 -7.12
N ALA A 410 -3.57 2.08 -6.35
CA ALA A 410 -4.48 1.08 -6.90
C ALA A 410 -5.60 1.74 -7.72
N ILE A 411 -6.16 2.86 -7.25
CA ILE A 411 -7.16 3.62 -8.03
C ILE A 411 -6.54 4.15 -9.33
N ALA A 412 -5.35 4.76 -9.28
CA ALA A 412 -4.64 5.21 -10.48
C ALA A 412 -4.35 4.03 -11.46
N THR A 413 -4.05 2.86 -10.91
CA THR A 413 -3.80 1.63 -11.68
C THR A 413 -5.07 1.11 -12.36
N VAL A 414 -6.19 1.06 -11.64
CA VAL A 414 -7.50 0.66 -12.17
C VAL A 414 -7.98 1.65 -13.24
N LYS A 415 -7.78 2.95 -13.04
CA LYS A 415 -8.08 3.96 -14.06
C LYS A 415 -7.21 3.82 -15.31
N ALA A 416 -5.93 3.47 -15.17
CA ALA A 416 -5.06 3.17 -16.31
C ALA A 416 -5.57 1.96 -17.11
N ILE A 417 -6.01 0.90 -16.42
CA ILE A 417 -6.65 -0.27 -17.04
C ILE A 417 -7.91 0.14 -17.80
N ALA A 418 -8.80 0.91 -17.16
CA ALA A 418 -10.09 1.27 -17.74
C ALA A 418 -9.98 2.23 -18.94
N THR A 419 -8.97 3.09 -18.96
CA THR A 419 -8.84 4.16 -19.97
C THR A 419 -7.77 3.89 -21.04
N GLY A 420 -6.82 2.99 -20.76
CA GLY A 420 -5.64 2.79 -21.61
C GLY A 420 -4.69 3.99 -21.65
N LEU A 421 -4.86 4.97 -20.76
CA LEU A 421 -3.98 6.13 -20.65
C LEU A 421 -3.15 5.99 -19.38
N LEU A 422 -1.83 6.09 -19.47
CA LEU A 422 -0.93 6.07 -18.33
C LEU A 422 -0.56 7.50 -17.95
N HIS A 423 -0.69 7.86 -16.67
CA HIS A 423 -0.16 9.12 -16.17
C HIS A 423 1.38 9.11 -16.17
N PRO A 424 2.03 10.28 -16.30
CA PRO A 424 3.47 10.36 -16.27
C PRO A 424 4.08 10.10 -14.89
N SER A 425 5.39 9.85 -14.91
CA SER A 425 6.28 10.13 -13.78
C SER A 425 6.91 11.50 -14.02
N ILE A 426 6.46 12.53 -13.30
CA ILE A 426 6.98 13.90 -13.49
C ILE A 426 8.34 14.08 -12.81
N ASN A 427 9.01 15.19 -13.11
CA ASN A 427 10.28 15.64 -12.51
C ASN A 427 11.51 14.76 -12.84
N GLN A 428 11.49 14.02 -13.95
CA GLN A 428 12.67 13.31 -14.45
C GLN A 428 13.43 14.21 -15.45
N PHE A 429 14.36 15.02 -14.95
CA PHE A 429 15.18 15.94 -15.74
C PHE A 429 16.54 15.34 -16.11
N ASN A 430 17.09 14.53 -15.20
CA ASN A 430 18.35 13.83 -15.34
C ASN A 430 18.13 12.36 -14.95
N PRO A 431 17.53 11.54 -15.84
CA PRO A 431 17.17 10.17 -15.54
C PRO A 431 18.37 9.32 -15.12
N GLU A 432 18.12 8.39 -14.20
CA GLU A 432 19.07 7.38 -13.76
C GLU A 432 19.36 6.39 -14.90
N PRO A 433 20.60 6.31 -15.46
CA PRO A 433 20.90 5.53 -16.66
C PRO A 433 20.74 4.02 -16.45
N SER A 434 20.79 3.57 -15.20
CA SER A 434 20.57 2.17 -14.86
C SER A 434 19.09 1.74 -14.89
N VAL A 435 18.17 2.70 -15.02
CA VAL A 435 16.73 2.46 -15.21
C VAL A 435 16.42 2.37 -16.69
N GLU A 436 16.35 1.14 -17.20
CA GLU A 436 16.17 0.82 -18.64
C GLU A 436 14.69 0.60 -19.02
N PHE A 437 13.76 0.97 -18.13
CA PHE A 437 12.32 0.86 -18.37
C PHE A 437 11.78 2.15 -18.99
N ASP A 438 10.69 2.05 -19.75
CA ASP A 438 9.89 3.23 -20.05
C ASP A 438 9.16 3.67 -18.79
N THR A 439 9.68 4.71 -18.15
CA THR A 439 9.18 5.29 -16.89
C THR A 439 7.97 6.22 -17.08
N VAL A 440 7.45 6.32 -18.31
CA VAL A 440 6.41 7.29 -18.69
C VAL A 440 6.84 8.71 -18.31
N ALA A 441 8.11 9.05 -18.59
CA ALA A 441 8.73 10.26 -18.08
C ALA A 441 8.03 11.54 -18.58
N ASN A 442 7.57 12.37 -17.64
CA ASN A 442 7.04 13.73 -17.81
C ASN A 442 5.78 13.90 -18.69
N LYS A 443 5.41 12.92 -19.52
CA LYS A 443 4.25 13.00 -20.41
C LYS A 443 3.45 11.71 -20.39
N LYS A 444 2.12 11.82 -20.24
CA LYS A 444 1.19 10.69 -20.34
C LYS A 444 1.36 9.92 -21.66
N GLN A 445 1.08 8.63 -21.63
CA GLN A 445 1.19 7.75 -22.80
C GLN A 445 -0.08 6.91 -22.97
N GLN A 446 -0.45 6.61 -24.21
CA GLN A 446 -1.45 5.58 -24.50
C GLN A 446 -0.78 4.21 -24.41
N HIS A 447 -1.39 3.29 -23.66
CA HIS A 447 -0.92 1.92 -23.49
C HIS A 447 -2.09 1.04 -23.05
N GLU A 448 -2.42 0.02 -23.84
CA GLU A 448 -3.42 -0.98 -23.44
C GLU A 448 -2.84 -1.85 -22.32
N VAL A 449 -3.50 -1.90 -21.17
CA VAL A 449 -3.02 -2.63 -20.00
C VAL A 449 -3.62 -4.04 -19.99
N ASN A 450 -2.75 -5.06 -20.06
CA ASN A 450 -3.13 -6.47 -20.00
C ASN A 450 -3.26 -6.91 -18.53
N VAL A 451 -2.15 -6.83 -17.80
CA VAL A 451 -2.08 -7.00 -16.35
C VAL A 451 -1.22 -5.90 -15.78
N ALA A 452 -1.74 -5.24 -14.76
CA ALA A 452 -1.01 -4.27 -13.98
C ALA A 452 -0.63 -4.84 -12.62
N ILE A 453 0.54 -4.48 -12.11
CA ILE A 453 0.87 -4.65 -10.69
C ILE A 453 1.08 -3.31 -9.99
N SER A 454 0.66 -3.24 -8.73
CA SER A 454 0.90 -2.09 -7.84
C SER A 454 1.79 -2.52 -6.68
N ASN A 455 2.95 -1.88 -6.56
CA ASN A 455 3.99 -2.23 -5.62
C ASN A 455 3.97 -1.32 -4.38
N SER A 456 4.17 -1.89 -3.18
CA SER A 456 4.39 -1.11 -1.96
C SER A 456 5.38 -1.78 -1.01
N PHE A 457 6.46 -1.08 -0.67
CA PHE A 457 7.56 -1.58 0.15
C PHE A 457 7.79 -0.65 1.35
N GLY A 458 7.28 -1.05 2.51
CA GLY A 458 7.29 -0.24 3.72
C GLY A 458 8.52 -0.46 4.60
N PHE A 459 8.80 0.55 5.42
CA PHE A 459 9.67 0.40 6.59
C PHE A 459 9.25 -0.81 7.44
N GLY A 460 10.22 -1.46 8.08
CA GLY A 460 10.08 -2.78 8.69
C GLY A 460 10.34 -3.93 7.72
N GLY A 461 10.64 -3.63 6.45
CA GLY A 461 10.87 -4.63 5.41
C GLY A 461 9.58 -5.27 4.90
N HIS A 462 8.44 -4.58 5.04
CA HIS A 462 7.12 -5.08 4.62
C HIS A 462 6.96 -4.91 3.11
N ASN A 463 7.00 -6.00 2.35
CA ASN A 463 6.77 -5.94 0.91
C ASN A 463 5.37 -6.42 0.58
N SER A 464 4.76 -5.77 -0.39
CA SER A 464 3.43 -6.13 -0.88
C SER A 464 3.27 -5.79 -2.36
N VAL A 465 2.65 -6.70 -3.10
CA VAL A 465 2.35 -6.56 -4.52
C VAL A 465 0.95 -7.07 -4.75
N VAL A 466 0.16 -6.33 -5.53
CA VAL A 466 -1.19 -6.72 -5.95
C VAL A 466 -1.31 -6.60 -7.47
N ALA A 467 -2.10 -7.47 -8.08
CA ALA A 467 -2.28 -7.57 -9.52
C ALA A 467 -3.74 -7.31 -9.92
N PHE A 468 -3.92 -6.49 -10.95
CA PHE A 468 -5.22 -6.11 -11.51
C PHE A 468 -5.26 -6.33 -13.02
N SER A 469 -6.45 -6.58 -13.57
CA SER A 469 -6.68 -6.55 -15.01
C SER A 469 -8.06 -5.99 -15.34
N ALA A 470 -8.27 -5.69 -16.63
CA ALA A 470 -9.61 -5.48 -17.14
C ALA A 470 -10.46 -6.74 -16.85
N PHE A 471 -11.71 -6.53 -16.45
CA PHE A 471 -12.64 -7.64 -16.24
C PHE A 471 -13.05 -8.25 -17.58
N LYS A 472 -13.01 -9.58 -17.66
CA LYS A 472 -13.56 -10.36 -18.77
C LYS A 472 -14.60 -11.32 -18.19
N PRO A 473 -15.86 -11.30 -18.69
CA PRO A 473 -16.95 -12.14 -18.18
C PRO A 473 -16.60 -13.62 -18.04
#